data_AF-A0A850RCB4-F1
#
_entry.id   AF-A0A850RCB4-F1
#
_cell.length_a   1.000
_cell.length_b   1.000
_cell.length_c   1.000
_cell.angle_alpha   90.00
_cell.angle_beta   90.00
_cell.angle_gamma   90.00
#
_symmetry.space_group_name_H-M   'P 1'
#
loop_
_entity.id
_entity.type
_entity.pdbx_description
1 polymer ?
#
loop_
_entity_poly.entity_id
_entity_poly.type
_entity_poly.pdbx_seq_one_letter_code
_entity_poly.pdbx_strand_id
1 'polypeptide(L)'
;MSPTSHDTDRPSDADRMGEDLWPSADYQRQVERLRAAVGETVYLVELVESAIQLSVHLSGTPYELLGVIDFPRPDPARGLTPHLLLLDDGRGVNLGRIARVSRRPFAPEPADVLYLDQAAHHNLLFAERRLSGDFLAQRTRAALGECLGADALIEATR
;
A
#
# COMPACT_ATOMS: atom_id res chain seq x y z
N MET A 1 1.91 -54.87 -3.87
CA MET A 1 0.84 -54.09 -4.53
C MET A 1 0.89 -52.68 -3.95
N SER A 2 1.46 -51.74 -4.71
CA SER A 2 1.15 -50.30 -4.70
C SER A 2 0.27 -50.06 -5.96
N PRO A 3 -0.51 -48.97 -6.13
CA PRO A 3 -0.32 -47.58 -5.69
C PRO A 3 -1.61 -47.02 -5.03
N THR A 4 -1.67 -45.79 -4.49
CA THR A 4 -1.94 -44.56 -5.24
C THR A 4 -1.54 -43.32 -4.45
N SER A 5 -0.58 -42.59 -5.02
CA SER A 5 -0.39 -41.17 -4.85
C SER A 5 -1.53 -40.42 -5.56
N HIS A 6 -2.17 -39.47 -4.89
CA HIS A 6 -2.51 -38.13 -5.38
C HIS A 6 -3.56 -37.50 -4.45
N ASP A 7 -3.25 -36.29 -4.01
CA ASP A 7 -4.11 -35.10 -4.16
C ASP A 7 -4.16 -34.30 -2.87
N THR A 8 -3.16 -33.45 -2.67
CA THR A 8 -3.29 -32.25 -1.83
C THR A 8 -2.24 -31.23 -2.26
N ASP A 9 -2.24 -30.93 -3.56
CA ASP A 9 -1.55 -29.76 -4.12
C ASP A 9 -2.59 -28.68 -4.48
N ARG A 10 -3.64 -28.58 -3.66
CA ARG A 10 -4.58 -27.46 -3.73
C ARG A 10 -4.04 -26.36 -2.84
N PRO A 11 -3.63 -25.21 -3.39
CA PRO A 11 -3.26 -24.06 -2.56
C PRO A 11 -4.43 -23.74 -1.63
N SER A 12 -4.11 -23.52 -0.36
CA SER A 12 -5.09 -23.18 0.66
C SER A 12 -5.74 -21.84 0.31
N ASP A 13 -6.94 -21.56 0.82
CA ASP A 13 -7.58 -20.25 0.61
C ASP A 13 -6.72 -19.10 1.18
N ALA A 14 -5.84 -19.38 2.15
CA ALA A 14 -4.83 -18.44 2.64
C ALA A 14 -3.71 -18.19 1.62
N ASP A 15 -3.28 -19.20 0.86
CA ASP A 15 -2.29 -19.03 -0.22
C ASP A 15 -2.88 -18.24 -1.40
N ARG A 16 -4.17 -18.47 -1.71
CA ARG A 16 -4.90 -17.71 -2.74
C ARG A 16 -5.12 -16.25 -2.33
N MET A 17 -5.44 -16.00 -1.06
CA MET A 17 -5.50 -14.65 -0.51
C MET A 17 -4.11 -13.98 -0.57
N GLY A 18 -3.04 -14.74 -0.35
CA GLY A 18 -1.64 -14.30 -0.48
C GLY A 18 -1.23 -13.88 -1.89
N GLU A 19 -1.71 -14.58 -2.92
CA GLU A 19 -1.49 -14.20 -4.33
C GLU A 19 -2.21 -12.89 -4.70
N ASP A 20 -3.39 -12.61 -4.13
CA ASP A 20 -4.11 -11.34 -4.29
C ASP A 20 -3.55 -10.19 -3.40
N LEU A 21 -2.75 -10.52 -2.38
CA LEU A 21 -2.15 -9.56 -1.44
C LEU A 21 -0.84 -8.95 -1.98
N TRP A 22 -0.23 -9.55 -2.99
CA TRP A 22 1.04 -9.11 -3.56
C TRP A 22 0.82 -8.21 -4.79
N PRO A 23 1.72 -7.26 -5.10
CA PRO A 23 1.40 -6.22 -6.05
C PRO A 23 1.17 -6.74 -7.48
N SER A 24 0.10 -6.22 -8.10
CA SER A 24 -0.35 -6.63 -9.43
C SER A 24 0.67 -6.35 -10.54
N ALA A 25 0.45 -6.93 -11.73
CA ALA A 25 1.23 -6.61 -12.92
C ALA A 25 1.24 -5.10 -13.25
N ASP A 26 0.22 -4.36 -12.80
CA ASP A 26 0.20 -2.90 -12.93
C ASP A 26 1.19 -2.20 -11.99
N TYR A 27 1.32 -2.69 -10.76
CA TYR A 27 2.31 -2.19 -9.82
C TYR A 27 3.73 -2.33 -10.36
N GLN A 28 4.10 -3.47 -10.93
CA GLN A 28 5.43 -3.67 -11.51
C GLN A 28 5.70 -2.65 -12.64
N ARG A 29 4.72 -2.41 -13.52
CA ARG A 29 4.85 -1.35 -14.55
C ARG A 29 4.99 0.05 -13.96
N GLN A 30 4.32 0.33 -12.84
CA GLN A 30 4.48 1.61 -12.13
C GLN A 30 5.88 1.74 -11.50
N VAL A 31 6.41 0.66 -10.92
CA VAL A 31 7.77 0.62 -10.39
C VAL A 31 8.80 0.86 -11.48
N GLU A 32 8.65 0.24 -12.65
CA GLU A 32 9.56 0.50 -13.78
C GLU A 32 9.48 1.95 -14.27
N ARG A 33 8.29 2.56 -14.29
CA ARG A 33 8.14 4.00 -14.58
C ARG A 33 8.86 4.87 -13.55
N LEU A 34 8.80 4.50 -12.26
CA LEU A 34 9.53 5.20 -11.21
C LEU A 34 11.05 5.02 -11.37
N ARG A 35 11.52 3.80 -11.66
CA ARG A 35 12.95 3.53 -11.92
C ARG A 35 13.48 4.35 -13.10
N ALA A 36 12.68 4.48 -14.16
CA ALA A 36 13.02 5.31 -15.32
C ALA A 36 13.06 6.82 -15.01
N ALA A 37 12.37 7.26 -13.96
CA ALA A 37 12.31 8.65 -13.54
C ALA A 37 13.33 9.00 -12.43
N VAL A 38 14.27 8.11 -12.11
CA VAL A 38 15.35 8.42 -11.17
C VAL A 38 16.22 9.56 -11.73
N GLY A 39 16.50 10.55 -10.88
CA GLY A 39 17.14 11.82 -11.23
C GLY A 39 16.15 12.92 -11.68
N GLU A 40 14.86 12.61 -11.76
CA GLU A 40 13.82 13.62 -12.04
C GLU A 40 13.23 14.21 -10.76
N THR A 41 12.69 15.42 -10.86
CA THR A 41 11.86 16.02 -9.81
C THR A 41 10.46 15.39 -9.79
N VAL A 42 10.04 14.96 -8.62
CA VAL A 42 8.74 14.34 -8.36
C VAL A 42 7.99 15.04 -7.23
N TYR A 43 6.68 14.84 -7.22
CA TYR A 43 5.76 15.33 -6.20
C TYR A 43 5.02 14.14 -5.59
N LEU A 44 4.90 14.15 -4.27
CA LEU A 44 4.35 13.06 -3.51
C LEU A 44 3.00 13.44 -2.89
N VAL A 45 2.10 12.46 -2.91
CA VAL A 45 0.88 12.47 -2.10
C VAL A 45 1.02 11.33 -1.10
N GLU A 46 1.25 11.66 0.16
CA GLU A 46 1.58 10.69 1.20
C GLU A 46 0.32 10.25 1.96
N LEU A 47 0.28 8.98 2.37
CA LEU A 47 -0.72 8.42 3.26
C LEU A 47 -0.24 8.57 4.70
N VAL A 48 -0.97 9.35 5.49
CA VAL A 48 -0.68 9.54 6.91
C VAL A 48 -1.65 8.69 7.71
N GLU A 49 -1.15 7.59 8.25
CA GLU A 49 -1.91 6.74 9.15
C GLU A 49 -1.73 7.23 10.58
N SER A 50 -2.84 7.57 11.24
CA SER A 50 -2.91 7.83 12.68
C SER A 50 -3.73 6.74 13.36
N ALA A 51 -3.58 6.60 14.68
CA ALA A 51 -4.28 5.57 15.47
C ALA A 51 -5.82 5.58 15.33
N ILE A 52 -6.39 6.67 14.83
CA ILE A 52 -7.85 6.87 14.71
C ILE A 52 -8.30 7.24 13.29
N GLN A 53 -7.38 7.60 12.38
CA GLN A 53 -7.74 8.12 11.07
C GLN A 53 -6.62 7.90 10.04
N LEU A 54 -7.00 7.45 8.84
CA LEU A 54 -6.17 7.50 7.65
C LEU A 54 -6.43 8.82 6.91
N SER A 55 -5.41 9.66 6.78
CA SER A 55 -5.48 10.93 6.05
C SER A 55 -4.48 10.97 4.90
N VAL A 56 -4.66 11.94 4.01
CA VAL A 56 -3.78 12.16 2.86
C VAL A 56 -3.07 13.49 3.05
N HIS A 57 -1.74 13.47 2.96
CA HIS A 57 -0.93 14.67 2.93
C HIS A 57 -0.54 14.98 1.49
N LEU A 58 -1.23 15.97 0.91
CA LEU A 58 -0.89 16.54 -0.39
C LEU A 58 0.04 17.72 -0.18
N SER A 59 1.28 17.61 -0.65
CA SER A 59 2.24 18.71 -0.66
C SER A 59 2.59 19.13 -2.09
N GLY A 60 2.86 20.42 -2.27
CA GLY A 60 3.47 20.96 -3.48
C GLY A 60 4.99 20.96 -3.44
N THR A 61 5.60 20.39 -2.39
CA THR A 61 7.06 20.32 -2.25
C THR A 61 7.65 19.43 -3.36
N PRO A 62 8.59 19.94 -4.16
CA PRO A 62 9.34 19.12 -5.09
C PRO A 62 10.42 18.32 -4.35
N TYR A 63 10.63 17.07 -4.77
CA TYR A 63 11.74 16.22 -4.33
C TYR A 63 12.46 15.64 -5.54
N GLU A 64 13.77 15.47 -5.48
CA GLU A 64 14.48 14.69 -6.50
C GLU A 64 14.42 13.20 -6.15
N LEU A 65 13.99 12.37 -7.11
CA LEU A 65 13.94 10.93 -6.93
C LEU A 65 15.34 10.33 -7.11
N LEU A 66 16.02 10.01 -6.01
CA LEU A 66 17.37 9.47 -6.05
C LEU A 66 17.42 7.97 -6.34
N GLY A 67 16.33 7.23 -6.07
CA GLY A 67 16.31 5.80 -6.33
C GLY A 67 15.01 5.11 -5.94
N VAL A 68 14.85 3.90 -6.47
CA VAL A 68 13.82 2.94 -6.09
C VAL A 68 14.52 1.65 -5.69
N ILE A 69 14.43 1.29 -4.42
CA ILE A 69 15.11 0.11 -3.87
C ILE A 69 14.10 -0.88 -3.30
N ASP A 70 14.54 -2.11 -3.11
CA ASP A 70 13.73 -3.13 -2.47
C ASP A 70 13.63 -2.84 -0.97
N PHE A 71 12.42 -2.94 -0.44
CA PHE A 71 12.17 -2.81 0.98
C PHE A 71 12.51 -4.14 1.67
N PRO A 72 13.34 -4.16 2.73
CA PRO A 72 13.93 -5.40 3.24
C PRO A 72 12.93 -6.33 3.94
N ARG A 73 11.77 -5.82 4.36
CA ARG A 73 10.74 -6.58 5.09
C ARG A 73 9.34 -6.15 4.62
N PRO A 74 8.96 -6.47 3.37
CA PRO A 74 7.62 -6.16 2.90
C PRO A 74 6.59 -6.93 3.73
N ASP A 75 5.49 -6.26 4.01
CA ASP A 75 4.39 -6.80 4.80
C ASP A 75 3.08 -6.16 4.28
N PRO A 76 2.40 -6.83 3.33
CA PRO A 76 1.16 -6.32 2.75
C PRO A 76 0.04 -6.10 3.78
N ALA A 77 -0.03 -6.94 4.83
CA ALA A 77 -1.04 -6.79 5.88
C ALA A 77 -0.86 -5.46 6.64
N ARG A 78 0.37 -4.96 6.72
CA ARG A 78 0.72 -3.67 7.33
C ARG A 78 0.86 -2.52 6.31
N GLY A 79 0.44 -2.75 5.06
CA GLY A 79 0.60 -1.77 3.98
C GLY A 79 2.06 -1.45 3.63
N LEU A 80 3.00 -2.37 3.91
CA LEU A 80 4.41 -2.23 3.54
C LEU A 80 4.66 -2.97 2.23
N THR A 81 4.77 -2.20 1.14
CA THR A 81 5.02 -2.75 -0.20
C THR A 81 6.50 -3.13 -0.39
N PRO A 82 6.83 -3.90 -1.45
CA PRO A 82 8.20 -4.36 -1.71
C PRO A 82 9.21 -3.29 -2.10
N HIS A 83 8.82 -2.03 -2.31
CA HIS A 83 9.73 -0.98 -2.77
C HIS A 83 9.67 0.28 -1.92
N LEU A 84 10.81 0.96 -1.87
CA LEU A 84 11.06 2.20 -1.16
C LEU A 84 11.63 3.24 -2.12
N LEU A 85 11.10 4.46 -2.10
CA LEU A 85 11.66 5.62 -2.78
C LEU A 85 12.73 6.27 -1.91
N LEU A 86 13.84 6.68 -2.52
CA LEU A 86 14.87 7.50 -1.89
C LEU A 86 14.77 8.93 -2.44
N LEU A 87 14.73 9.92 -1.56
CA LEU A 87 14.59 11.33 -1.89
C LEU A 87 15.85 12.12 -1.49
N ASP A 88 16.04 13.28 -2.12
CA ASP A 88 17.15 14.20 -1.89
C ASP A 88 17.20 14.86 -0.51
N ASP A 89 16.07 14.91 0.20
CA ASP A 89 15.99 15.35 1.58
C ASP A 89 16.49 14.29 2.60
N GLY A 90 16.98 13.15 2.10
CA GLY A 90 17.49 12.05 2.90
C GLY A 90 16.42 11.07 3.39
N ARG A 91 15.14 11.27 3.02
CA ARG A 91 14.07 10.35 3.39
C ARG A 91 14.03 9.12 2.50
N GLY A 92 13.66 8.00 3.12
CA GLY A 92 13.18 6.80 2.46
C GLY A 92 11.69 6.61 2.71
N VAL A 93 10.87 6.52 1.67
CA VAL A 93 9.40 6.37 1.80
C VAL A 93 8.93 5.11 1.11
N ASN A 94 8.26 4.21 1.84
CA ASN A 94 7.71 2.97 1.27
C ASN A 94 6.56 3.30 0.32
N LEU A 95 6.48 2.65 -0.84
CA LEU A 95 5.41 2.92 -1.82
C LEU A 95 4.00 2.65 -1.28
N GLY A 96 3.84 1.78 -0.29
CA GLY A 96 2.56 1.55 0.40
C GLY A 96 2.12 2.69 1.30
N ARG A 97 2.99 3.67 1.54
CA ARG A 97 2.68 4.92 2.26
C ARG A 97 2.50 6.10 1.31
N ILE A 98 2.42 5.84 0.02
CA ILE A 98 2.27 6.86 -1.01
C ILE A 98 0.97 6.58 -1.77
N ALA A 99 0.10 7.58 -1.90
CA ALA A 99 -1.09 7.49 -2.72
C ALA A 99 -0.80 7.78 -4.20
N ARG A 100 0.11 8.74 -4.47
CA ARG A 100 0.48 9.15 -5.83
C ARG A 100 1.90 9.70 -5.87
N VAL A 101 2.61 9.38 -6.95
CA VAL A 101 3.84 10.06 -7.38
C VAL A 101 3.60 10.66 -8.77
N SER A 102 3.91 11.93 -8.95
CA SER A 102 3.75 12.61 -10.24
C SER A 102 4.86 13.60 -10.54
N ARG A 103 5.04 13.93 -11.82
CA ARG A 103 5.98 14.96 -12.29
C ARG A 103 5.48 16.40 -12.10
N ARG A 104 4.19 16.56 -11.81
CA ARG A 104 3.55 17.85 -11.53
C ARG A 104 2.79 17.82 -10.20
N PRO A 105 2.72 18.95 -9.47
CA PRO A 105 1.96 19.03 -8.23
C PRO A 105 0.46 19.21 -8.47
N PHE A 106 -0.34 18.94 -7.43
CA PHE A 106 -1.78 19.20 -7.29
C PHE A 106 -2.72 18.52 -8.33
N ALA A 107 -2.54 18.74 -9.63
CA ALA A 107 -3.38 18.21 -10.71
C ALA A 107 -2.54 17.73 -11.93
N PRO A 108 -1.79 16.63 -11.78
CA PRO A 108 -1.01 16.06 -12.88
C PRO A 108 -1.91 15.50 -13.98
N GLU A 109 -1.48 15.61 -15.24
CA GLU A 109 -2.10 14.87 -16.32
C GLU A 109 -1.81 13.36 -16.17
N PRO A 110 -2.60 12.46 -16.76
CA PRO A 110 -2.35 11.02 -16.65
C PRO A 110 -0.93 10.60 -17.09
N ALA A 111 -0.33 11.30 -18.05
CA ALA A 111 1.04 11.07 -18.51
C ALA A 111 2.11 11.48 -17.48
N ASP A 112 1.78 12.39 -16.57
CA ASP A 112 2.66 12.86 -15.50
C ASP A 112 2.61 11.96 -14.27
N VAL A 113 1.69 11.00 -14.20
CA VAL A 113 1.54 10.08 -13.06
C VAL A 113 2.46 8.88 -13.22
N LEU A 114 3.44 8.79 -12.33
CA LEU A 114 4.43 7.71 -12.28
C LEU A 114 3.89 6.51 -11.51
N TYR A 115 3.24 6.79 -10.39
CA TYR A 115 2.67 5.80 -9.49
C TYR A 115 1.34 6.31 -8.92
N LEU A 116 0.39 5.39 -8.80
CA LEU A 116 -0.93 5.61 -8.25
C LEU A 116 -1.36 4.34 -7.52
N ASP A 117 -1.50 4.45 -6.20
CA ASP A 117 -2.20 3.43 -5.43
C ASP A 117 -3.70 3.57 -5.73
N GLN A 118 -4.24 2.62 -6.49
CA GLN A 118 -5.65 2.64 -6.88
C GLN A 118 -6.59 2.47 -5.68
N ALA A 119 -6.21 1.73 -4.65
CA ALA A 119 -7.02 1.54 -3.46
C ALA A 119 -7.07 2.83 -2.64
N ALA A 120 -5.93 3.51 -2.48
CA ALA A 120 -5.88 4.84 -1.85
C ALA A 120 -6.61 5.91 -2.69
N HIS A 121 -6.42 5.90 -4.01
CA HIS A 121 -7.04 6.87 -4.91
C HIS A 121 -8.57 6.77 -4.90
N HIS A 122 -9.11 5.55 -4.96
CA HIS A 122 -10.56 5.33 -4.91
C HIS A 122 -11.16 5.64 -3.52
N ASN A 123 -10.44 5.34 -2.44
CA ASN A 123 -11.00 5.43 -1.08
C ASN A 123 -10.73 6.77 -0.37
N LEU A 124 -9.73 7.54 -0.79
CA LEU A 124 -9.29 8.74 -0.06
C LEU A 124 -9.28 10.02 -0.91
N LEU A 125 -9.02 9.94 -2.22
CA LEU A 125 -8.88 11.13 -3.06
C LEU A 125 -10.19 11.60 -3.73
N PHE A 126 -11.23 10.75 -3.79
CA PHE A 126 -12.57 11.08 -4.31
C PHE A 126 -13.69 10.98 -3.25
N ALA A 127 -13.34 10.73 -2.00
CA ALA A 127 -14.29 10.43 -0.94
C ALA A 127 -14.69 11.67 -0.10
N GLU A 128 -15.16 12.75 -0.75
CA GLU A 128 -16.00 13.75 -0.04
C GLU A 128 -17.31 13.14 0.53
N ARG A 129 -17.59 11.85 0.25
CA ARG A 129 -18.84 11.18 0.60
C ARG A 129 -18.75 9.89 1.43
N ARG A 130 -17.60 9.50 1.99
CA ARG A 130 -17.49 8.21 2.71
C ARG A 130 -16.95 8.25 4.13
N LEU A 131 -17.15 9.37 4.85
CA LEU A 131 -17.26 9.34 6.32
C LEU A 131 -18.61 8.74 6.75
N SER A 132 -19.09 7.67 6.10
CA SER A 132 -20.25 6.93 6.60
C SER A 132 -19.82 6.15 7.84
N GLY A 133 -20.63 6.19 8.90
CA GLY A 133 -20.31 5.57 10.20
C GLY A 133 -19.83 4.12 10.10
N ASP A 134 -20.30 3.37 9.10
CA ASP A 134 -19.93 1.97 8.89
C ASP A 134 -18.46 1.78 8.50
N PHE A 135 -17.90 2.69 7.68
CA PHE A 135 -16.49 2.64 7.26
C PHE A 135 -15.55 2.96 8.44
N LEU A 136 -15.92 3.98 9.22
CA LEU A 136 -15.20 4.33 10.45
C LEU A 136 -15.30 3.18 11.46
N ALA A 137 -16.48 2.59 11.64
CA ALA A 137 -16.67 1.46 12.56
C ALA A 137 -15.83 0.23 12.15
N GLN A 138 -15.71 -0.06 10.86
CA GLN A 138 -14.92 -1.18 10.37
C GLN A 138 -13.41 -0.96 10.61
N ARG A 139 -12.90 0.25 10.32
CA ARG A 139 -11.49 0.59 10.53
C ARG A 139 -11.12 0.74 12.01
N THR A 140 -11.98 1.36 12.82
CA THR A 140 -11.78 1.45 14.27
C THR A 140 -11.78 0.08 14.93
N ARG A 141 -12.65 -0.85 14.50
CA ARG A 141 -12.63 -2.23 15.01
C ARG A 141 -11.35 -2.96 14.65
N ALA A 142 -10.83 -2.79 13.43
CA ALA A 142 -9.55 -3.39 13.04
C ALA A 142 -8.38 -2.83 13.87
N ALA A 143 -8.29 -1.50 14.02
CA ALA A 143 -7.25 -0.86 14.82
C ALA A 143 -7.34 -1.21 16.32
N LEU A 144 -8.55 -1.28 16.88
CA LEU A 144 -8.76 -1.73 18.26
C LEU A 144 -8.42 -3.21 18.43
N GLY A 145 -8.69 -4.05 17.42
CA GLY A 145 -8.32 -5.48 17.43
C GLY A 145 -6.81 -5.69 17.51
N GLU A 146 -6.04 -4.90 16.76
CA GLU A 146 -4.57 -4.92 16.80
C GLU A 146 -4.02 -4.38 18.13
N CYS A 147 -4.60 -3.29 18.67
CA CYS A 147 -4.17 -2.73 19.95
C CYS A 147 -4.54 -3.61 21.16
N LEU A 148 -5.64 -4.36 21.09
CA LEU A 148 -6.13 -5.21 22.18
C LEU A 148 -5.69 -6.67 22.06
N GLY A 149 -4.96 -7.04 21.00
CA GLY A 149 -4.45 -8.40 20.81
C GLY A 149 -5.55 -9.44 20.57
N ALA A 150 -6.55 -9.12 19.74
CA ALA A 150 -7.73 -9.98 19.52
C ALA A 150 -7.47 -11.29 18.75
N ASP A 151 -6.20 -11.64 18.47
CA ASP A 151 -5.82 -13.03 18.11
C ASP A 151 -5.71 -13.94 19.35
N ALA A 152 -5.81 -13.41 20.58
CA ALA A 152 -5.70 -14.20 21.81
C ALA A 152 -7.03 -14.49 22.53
N LEU A 153 -8.18 -14.07 22.00
CA LEU A 153 -9.48 -14.15 22.71
C LEU A 153 -10.53 -15.09 22.12
N ILE A 154 -10.14 -15.97 21.17
CA ILE A 154 -11.02 -17.05 20.68
C ILE A 154 -10.75 -18.39 21.38
N GLU A 155 -9.66 -18.55 22.14
CA GLU A 155 -9.35 -19.82 22.83
C GLU A 155 -9.88 -19.95 24.26
N ALA A 156 -10.51 -18.91 24.84
CA ALA A 156 -10.94 -18.93 26.24
C ALA A 156 -12.45 -19.15 26.48
N THR A 157 -13.16 -19.75 25.51
CA THR A 157 -14.58 -20.11 25.69
C THR A 157 -14.94 -21.47 25.11
N ARG A 158 -14.20 -22.50 25.51
CA ARG A 158 -14.65 -23.89 25.42
C ARG A 158 -14.51 -24.63 26.74
#